data_AF-A0A9D8N1P9-F1
#
_entry.id   AF-A0A9D8N1P9-F1
#
_cell.length_a   1.000
_cell.length_b   1.000
_cell.length_c   1.000
_cell.angle_alpha   90.00
_cell.angle_beta   90.00
_cell.angle_gamma   90.00
#
_symmetry.space_group_name_H-M   'P 1'
#
loop_
_entity.id
_entity.type
_entity.pdbx_description
1 polymer ?
#
loop_
_entity_poly.entity_id
_entity_poly.type
_entity_poly.pdbx_seq_one_letter_code
_entity_poly.pdbx_strand_id
1 'polypeptide(L)'
;MNRILTLFALFMAATCLSARDMSVSLGTWKITYEQKTCAFAYEHQGKTILNVVQPEASFRIAERDVTFSPTDFDKVQIEKYSDDVCFVFSSKKGDSIGMEAFFSLHEDALLTRLTLTADTEISSNYLAPVCITTPQSIEGTECRMLKVPFDNDDFVRYHYCRLDTTILSYEVTTIFDGRSRRGIVVGSVEHDHWKSGVEVTGEGGNTISRLKAYSGVSTKETRDVLPHGSLVGNRVSSAMFLIAENDDWRDGMELFASACDAKQPGRKTWQGGTPIGWQSWGVMAEKNNIYVDVAVADFYAKTLRQVGFAGENNLQIISIDAWDNLSDEHKRYLTSHCAEQGQIAGTYRSPFSLWWGEKDNLERKLFEGCQYTAKECVLTANDKPIRYDGAFCLDPTHPAVK
;
A
#
# COMPACT_ATOMS: atom_id res chain seq x y z
N MET A 1 -21.36 3.94 -11.29
CA MET A 1 -20.17 3.14 -10.97
C MET A 1 -20.25 1.78 -11.64
N ASN A 2 -19.80 1.67 -12.90
CA ASN A 2 -19.45 0.41 -13.57
C ASN A 2 -18.89 0.76 -14.96
N ARG A 3 -17.70 1.37 -14.95
CA ARG A 3 -16.83 1.54 -16.12
C ARG A 3 -15.40 1.60 -15.62
N ILE A 4 -14.90 0.48 -15.12
CA ILE A 4 -13.47 0.32 -14.89
C ILE A 4 -13.06 -0.95 -15.64
N LEU A 5 -12.09 -0.76 -16.54
CA LEU A 5 -11.32 -1.77 -17.27
C LEU A 5 -12.05 -2.54 -18.39
N THR A 6 -11.98 -1.98 -19.59
CA THR A 6 -11.82 -2.79 -20.80
C THR A 6 -10.69 -2.16 -21.61
N LEU A 7 -9.50 -2.77 -21.56
CA LEU A 7 -8.35 -2.38 -22.38
C LEU A 7 -8.68 -2.74 -23.83
N PHE A 8 -9.17 -1.77 -24.61
CA PHE A 8 -9.27 -1.91 -26.06
C PHE A 8 -8.02 -1.32 -26.71
N ALA A 9 -7.38 -2.09 -27.58
CA ALA A 9 -6.39 -1.59 -28.51
C ALA A 9 -7.00 -0.44 -29.33
N LEU A 10 -6.49 0.78 -29.15
CA LEU A 10 -6.94 1.95 -29.90
C LEU A 10 -5.77 2.66 -30.58
N PHE A 11 -6.10 3.19 -31.75
CA PHE A 11 -5.21 3.85 -32.71
C PHE A 11 -4.33 4.94 -32.07
N MET A 12 -3.01 4.79 -32.24
CA MET A 12 -2.02 5.81 -31.87
C MET A 12 -2.17 7.06 -32.76
N ALA A 13 -2.53 8.18 -32.16
CA ALA A 13 -2.27 9.50 -32.72
C ALA A 13 -1.08 10.12 -31.96
N ALA A 14 0.14 9.83 -32.40
CA ALA A 14 1.35 10.43 -31.83
C ALA A 14 1.47 11.88 -32.33
N THR A 15 1.10 12.85 -31.49
CA THR A 15 1.41 14.26 -31.74
C THR A 15 2.78 14.59 -31.18
N CYS A 16 3.78 14.71 -32.06
CA CYS A 16 5.12 15.18 -31.69
C CYS A 16 5.08 16.72 -31.56
N LEU A 17 4.85 17.21 -30.34
CA LEU A 17 4.91 18.65 -30.03
C LEU A 17 6.34 19.00 -29.61
N SER A 18 6.95 20.00 -30.26
CA SER A 18 8.26 20.53 -29.84
C SER A 18 8.11 21.77 -28.96
N ALA A 19 9.01 21.84 -27.96
CA ALA A 19 9.46 23.03 -27.23
C ALA A 19 8.40 24.03 -26.72
N ARG A 20 7.31 23.56 -26.08
CA ARG A 20 6.33 24.40 -25.35
C ARG A 20 5.82 23.62 -24.15
N ASP A 21 5.34 24.32 -23.13
CA ASP A 21 4.58 23.70 -22.04
C ASP A 21 3.42 22.90 -22.63
N MET A 22 3.23 21.70 -22.13
CA MET A 22 2.23 20.78 -22.67
C MET A 22 1.17 20.54 -21.62
N SER A 23 -0.10 20.72 -21.99
CA SER A 23 -1.22 20.45 -21.11
C SER A 23 -2.19 19.47 -21.74
N VAL A 24 -2.75 18.62 -20.88
CA VAL A 24 -3.83 17.70 -21.22
C VAL A 24 -4.92 17.85 -20.18
N SER A 25 -6.15 18.08 -20.66
CA SER A 25 -7.35 18.17 -19.84
C SER A 25 -8.30 17.06 -20.22
N LEU A 26 -8.78 16.32 -19.23
CA LEU A 26 -9.82 15.29 -19.37
C LEU A 26 -10.73 15.43 -18.14
N GLY A 27 -12.02 15.69 -18.40
CA GLY A 27 -12.98 15.96 -17.33
C GLY A 27 -12.61 17.18 -16.49
N THR A 28 -12.59 16.98 -15.16
CA THR A 28 -12.28 17.98 -14.13
C THR A 28 -10.77 18.15 -13.90
N TRP A 29 -9.94 17.30 -14.49
CA TRP A 29 -8.49 17.31 -14.28
C TRP A 29 -7.75 17.94 -15.45
N LYS A 30 -6.64 18.60 -15.11
CA LYS A 30 -5.66 19.10 -16.06
C LYS A 30 -4.26 18.80 -15.56
N ILE A 31 -3.47 18.14 -16.40
CA ILE A 31 -2.05 17.85 -16.18
C ILE A 31 -1.24 18.73 -17.11
N THR A 32 -0.35 19.54 -16.55
CA THR A 32 0.55 20.40 -17.32
C THR A 32 1.99 19.99 -17.06
N TYR A 33 2.75 19.68 -18.11
CA TYR A 33 4.20 19.54 -18.04
C TYR A 33 4.85 20.87 -18.44
N GLU A 34 5.57 21.48 -17.50
CA GLU A 34 6.35 22.69 -17.70
C GLU A 34 7.78 22.32 -18.09
N GLN A 35 8.19 22.72 -19.30
CA GLN A 35 9.48 22.28 -19.85
C GLN A 35 10.67 22.97 -19.17
N LYS A 36 10.49 24.19 -18.66
CA LYS A 36 11.56 24.95 -18.01
C LYS A 36 12.00 24.33 -16.69
N THR A 37 11.04 23.81 -15.93
CA THR A 37 11.27 23.17 -14.62
C THR A 37 11.34 21.64 -14.74
N CYS A 38 11.05 21.08 -15.92
CA CYS A 38 10.87 19.66 -16.16
C CYS A 38 9.94 19.03 -15.12
N ALA A 39 8.81 19.67 -14.84
CA ALA A 39 7.92 19.26 -13.77
C ALA A 39 6.45 19.27 -14.20
N PHE A 40 5.64 18.51 -13.49
CA PHE A 40 4.21 18.46 -13.69
C PHE A 40 3.46 19.36 -12.70
N ALA A 41 2.36 19.94 -13.14
CA ALA A 41 1.34 20.56 -12.32
C ALA A 41 0.03 19.77 -12.47
N TYR A 42 -0.61 19.46 -11.35
CA TYR A 42 -1.89 18.77 -11.28
C TYR A 42 -2.95 19.77 -10.83
N GLU A 43 -3.94 19.98 -11.68
CA GLU A 43 -5.08 20.85 -11.41
C GLU A 43 -6.37 20.03 -11.39
N HIS A 44 -7.22 20.27 -10.40
CA HIS A 44 -8.56 19.69 -10.27
C HIS A 44 -9.58 20.82 -10.14
N GLN A 45 -10.59 20.83 -11.00
CA GLN A 45 -11.64 21.87 -11.05
C GLN A 45 -11.08 23.31 -11.12
N GLY A 46 -9.97 23.50 -11.84
CA GLY A 46 -9.31 24.80 -11.99
C GLY A 46 -8.50 25.26 -10.77
N LYS A 47 -8.36 24.42 -9.74
CA LYS A 47 -7.47 24.66 -8.59
C LYS A 47 -6.21 23.81 -8.74
N THR A 48 -5.04 24.41 -8.51
CA THR A 48 -3.79 23.65 -8.40
C THR A 48 -3.81 22.82 -7.13
N ILE A 49 -3.67 21.49 -7.28
CA ILE A 49 -3.61 20.54 -6.17
C ILE A 49 -2.17 20.30 -5.76
N LEU A 50 -1.31 19.99 -6.74
CA LEU A 50 0.14 19.86 -6.58
C LEU A 50 0.80 20.55 -7.77
N ASN A 51 1.91 21.22 -7.54
CA ASN A 51 2.73 21.83 -8.59
C ASN A 51 4.14 21.23 -8.57
N VAL A 52 4.98 21.56 -9.55
CA VAL A 52 6.42 21.23 -9.57
C VAL A 52 6.71 19.76 -9.18
N VAL A 53 5.87 18.84 -9.67
CA VAL A 53 5.99 17.41 -9.39
C VAL A 53 7.00 16.81 -10.35
N GLN A 54 8.09 16.29 -9.83
CA GLN A 54 9.20 15.75 -10.61
C GLN A 54 9.40 14.27 -10.26
N PRO A 55 8.93 13.32 -11.08
CA PRO A 55 9.17 11.91 -10.84
C PRO A 55 10.66 11.58 -10.63
N GLU A 56 10.96 10.56 -9.84
CA GLU A 56 12.32 10.13 -9.53
C GLU A 56 12.41 8.62 -9.65
N ALA A 57 13.51 8.10 -10.19
CA ALA A 57 13.75 6.68 -10.32
C ALA A 57 15.20 6.34 -10.02
N SER A 58 15.44 5.21 -9.35
CA SER A 58 16.77 4.64 -9.16
C SER A 58 16.78 3.20 -9.66
N PHE A 59 17.78 2.85 -10.45
CA PHE A 59 17.88 1.54 -11.08
C PHE A 59 19.33 1.20 -11.40
N ARG A 60 19.58 -0.08 -11.67
CA ARG A 60 20.86 -0.63 -12.07
C ARG A 60 20.79 -1.09 -13.53
N ILE A 61 21.79 -0.73 -14.31
CA ILE A 61 21.95 -1.14 -15.71
C ILE A 61 23.44 -1.39 -16.01
N ALA A 62 23.75 -2.54 -16.62
CA ALA A 62 25.13 -2.93 -16.93
C ALA A 62 26.09 -2.70 -15.73
N GLU A 63 25.68 -3.17 -14.55
CA GLU A 63 26.42 -3.06 -13.28
C GLU A 63 26.65 -1.63 -12.74
N ARG A 64 25.96 -0.63 -13.26
CA ARG A 64 26.01 0.76 -12.78
C ARG A 64 24.70 1.15 -12.14
N ASP A 65 24.78 1.82 -11.00
CA ASP A 65 23.61 2.44 -10.35
C ASP A 65 23.39 3.83 -10.94
N VAL A 66 22.14 4.11 -11.30
CA VAL A 66 21.71 5.33 -11.98
C VAL A 66 20.48 5.87 -11.25
N THR A 67 20.45 7.18 -11.04
CA THR A 67 19.25 7.90 -10.60
C THR A 67 18.87 8.89 -11.68
N PHE A 68 17.59 8.90 -12.05
CA PHE A 68 17.03 9.83 -13.02
C PHE A 68 15.88 10.65 -12.45
N SER A 69 15.75 11.85 -13.01
CA SER A 69 14.59 12.72 -12.92
C SER A 69 14.24 13.23 -14.32
N PRO A 70 13.07 13.87 -14.52
CA PRO A 70 12.75 14.51 -15.80
C PRO A 70 13.81 15.47 -16.34
N THR A 71 14.68 16.04 -15.49
CA THR A 71 15.75 16.94 -15.93
C THR A 71 16.86 16.24 -16.73
N ASP A 72 16.94 14.91 -16.67
CA ASP A 72 17.88 14.09 -17.43
C ASP A 72 17.42 13.80 -18.88
N PHE A 73 16.22 14.26 -19.24
CA PHE A 73 15.56 13.97 -20.52
C PHE A 73 15.23 15.26 -21.29
N ASP A 74 15.38 15.23 -22.60
CA ASP A 74 15.19 16.44 -23.44
C ASP A 74 14.10 16.34 -24.48
N LYS A 75 13.63 15.13 -24.77
CA LYS A 75 12.50 14.89 -25.64
C LYS A 75 11.37 14.33 -24.80
N VAL A 76 10.22 14.97 -24.93
CA VAL A 76 8.97 14.53 -24.34
C VAL A 76 7.98 14.37 -25.47
N GLN A 77 7.39 13.18 -25.57
CA GLN A 77 6.28 12.88 -26.46
C GLN A 77 5.04 12.65 -25.61
N ILE A 78 3.88 13.01 -26.16
CA ILE A 78 2.59 12.77 -25.51
C ILE A 78 1.82 11.76 -26.33
N GLU A 79 1.44 10.70 -25.66
CA GLU A 79 0.54 9.69 -26.18
C GLU A 79 -0.78 9.80 -25.41
N LYS A 80 -1.91 9.91 -26.13
CA LYS A 80 -3.24 10.04 -25.53
C LYS A 80 -4.08 8.80 -25.85
N TYR A 81 -4.80 8.31 -24.84
CA TYR A 81 -5.57 7.08 -24.92
C TYR A 81 -6.93 7.26 -24.22
N SER A 82 -7.96 7.75 -24.93
CA SER A 82 -9.28 8.05 -24.34
C SER A 82 -9.16 8.95 -23.09
N ASP A 83 -9.17 8.36 -21.89
CA ASP A 83 -9.10 9.02 -20.58
C ASP A 83 -7.69 8.97 -19.95
N ASP A 84 -6.72 8.37 -20.64
CA ASP A 84 -5.34 8.24 -20.20
C ASP A 84 -4.39 9.09 -21.05
N VAL A 85 -3.29 9.50 -20.45
CA VAL A 85 -2.19 10.20 -21.10
C VAL A 85 -0.86 9.67 -20.60
N CYS A 86 0.07 9.44 -21.52
CA CYS A 86 1.44 9.06 -21.21
C CYS A 86 2.40 10.14 -21.73
N PHE A 87 3.29 10.61 -20.86
CA PHE A 87 4.43 11.44 -21.22
C PHE A 87 5.66 10.56 -21.32
N VAL A 88 6.16 10.40 -22.53
CA VAL A 88 7.30 9.54 -22.85
C VAL A 88 8.56 10.39 -22.97
N PHE A 89 9.51 10.13 -22.09
CA PHE A 89 10.80 10.82 -21.98
C PHE A 89 11.90 9.92 -22.55
N SER A 90 12.72 10.45 -23.47
CA SER A 90 13.83 9.70 -24.09
C SER A 90 15.18 10.32 -23.77
N SER A 91 16.15 9.51 -23.30
CA SER A 91 17.48 9.98 -22.89
C SER A 91 18.28 10.53 -24.08
N LYS A 92 19.10 11.56 -23.82
CA LYS A 92 20.07 12.10 -24.81
C LYS A 92 21.35 11.28 -24.92
N LYS A 93 21.70 10.47 -23.91
CA LYS A 93 23.06 9.93 -23.75
C LYS A 93 23.40 8.74 -24.66
N GLY A 94 22.50 8.33 -25.54
CA GLY A 94 22.69 7.14 -26.39
C GLY A 94 22.44 5.82 -25.66
N ASP A 95 22.25 5.87 -24.34
CA ASP A 95 21.65 4.78 -23.57
C ASP A 95 20.17 4.72 -23.96
N SER A 96 19.69 3.57 -24.41
CA SER A 96 18.30 3.35 -24.82
C SER A 96 17.31 3.31 -23.66
N ILE A 97 17.57 4.13 -22.64
CA ILE A 97 16.74 4.25 -21.44
C ILE A 97 15.71 5.35 -21.66
N GLY A 98 14.47 5.02 -21.37
CA GLY A 98 13.32 5.91 -21.37
C GLY A 98 12.64 5.93 -20.01
N MET A 99 11.84 6.95 -19.82
CA MET A 99 10.96 7.10 -18.66
C MET A 99 9.57 7.44 -19.19
N GLU A 100 8.55 6.86 -18.59
CA GLU A 100 7.15 7.11 -18.95
C GLU A 100 6.40 7.54 -17.70
N ALA A 101 5.84 8.74 -17.71
CA ALA A 101 4.91 9.20 -16.70
C ALA A 101 3.49 9.02 -17.24
N PHE A 102 2.81 8.00 -16.73
CA PHE A 102 1.44 7.67 -17.10
C PHE A 102 0.46 8.34 -16.15
N PHE A 103 -0.65 8.83 -16.70
CA PHE A 103 -1.77 9.40 -15.96
C PHE A 103 -3.09 8.85 -16.51
N SER A 104 -3.98 8.43 -15.62
CA SER A 104 -5.39 8.14 -15.93
C SER A 104 -6.27 9.13 -15.18
N LEU A 105 -7.12 9.85 -15.91
CA LEU A 105 -7.88 11.00 -15.41
C LEU A 105 -9.35 10.60 -15.22
N HIS A 106 -9.76 10.40 -13.98
CA HIS A 106 -11.15 10.15 -13.59
C HIS A 106 -11.78 11.41 -12.99
N GLU A 107 -13.11 11.48 -12.92
CA GLU A 107 -13.83 12.65 -12.39
C GLU A 107 -13.35 13.06 -10.98
N ASP A 108 -13.20 12.08 -10.09
CA ASP A 108 -12.89 12.32 -8.67
C ASP A 108 -11.43 11.99 -8.29
N ALA A 109 -10.63 11.45 -9.22
CA ALA A 109 -9.27 11.00 -8.92
C ALA A 109 -8.34 11.03 -10.14
N LEU A 110 -7.07 11.25 -9.84
CA LEU A 110 -5.93 11.08 -10.72
C LEU A 110 -5.21 9.77 -10.35
N LEU A 111 -5.02 8.86 -11.30
CA LEU A 111 -4.09 7.75 -11.15
C LEU A 111 -2.79 8.05 -11.89
N THR A 112 -1.65 7.71 -11.31
CA THR A 112 -0.34 7.91 -11.93
C THR A 112 0.63 6.78 -11.62
N ARG A 113 1.51 6.47 -12.57
CA ARG A 113 2.64 5.55 -12.37
C ARG A 113 3.86 6.02 -13.16
N LEU A 114 5.02 5.59 -12.70
CA LEU A 114 6.29 5.80 -13.38
C LEU A 114 6.77 4.47 -13.94
N THR A 115 7.18 4.46 -15.21
CA THR A 115 7.79 3.29 -15.83
C THR A 115 9.15 3.64 -16.40
N LEU A 116 10.16 2.83 -16.09
CA LEU A 116 11.44 2.82 -16.79
C LEU A 116 11.39 1.83 -17.95
N THR A 117 11.97 2.21 -19.08
CA THR A 117 12.14 1.35 -20.25
C THR A 117 13.60 1.31 -20.67
N ALA A 118 14.09 0.17 -21.14
CA ALA A 118 15.43 0.03 -21.70
C ALA A 118 15.48 -1.09 -22.76
N ASP A 119 16.41 -1.02 -23.71
CA ASP A 119 16.62 -2.14 -24.65
C ASP A 119 17.29 -3.34 -23.97
N THR A 120 18.04 -3.08 -22.90
CA THR A 120 18.70 -4.10 -22.07
C THR A 120 18.01 -4.20 -20.72
N GLU A 121 18.25 -5.31 -20.04
CA GLU A 121 17.69 -5.54 -18.69
C GLU A 121 18.15 -4.45 -17.72
N ILE A 122 17.17 -3.92 -16.98
CA ILE A 122 17.38 -3.05 -15.82
C ILE A 122 16.82 -3.72 -14.58
N SER A 123 17.33 -3.32 -13.42
CA SER A 123 16.71 -3.68 -12.15
C SER A 123 16.47 -2.44 -11.30
N SER A 124 15.29 -2.33 -10.69
CA SER A 124 14.95 -1.19 -9.85
C SER A 124 14.23 -1.67 -8.61
N ASN A 125 14.57 -1.06 -7.48
CA ASN A 125 13.85 -1.20 -6.22
C ASN A 125 13.27 0.14 -5.74
N TYR A 126 13.27 1.18 -6.57
CA TYR A 126 12.74 2.50 -6.21
C TYR A 126 12.23 3.26 -7.43
N LEU A 127 10.93 3.57 -7.41
CA LEU A 127 10.25 4.39 -8.42
C LEU A 127 9.24 5.30 -7.73
N ALA A 128 9.38 6.61 -7.93
CA ALA A 128 8.56 7.64 -7.31
C ALA A 128 7.83 8.47 -8.39
N PRO A 129 6.58 8.14 -8.76
CA PRO A 129 5.82 8.92 -9.73
C PRO A 129 5.47 10.33 -9.24
N VAL A 130 5.37 10.53 -7.93
CA VAL A 130 5.08 11.85 -7.33
C VAL A 130 6.20 12.21 -6.38
N CYS A 131 6.96 13.25 -6.72
CA CYS A 131 7.98 13.81 -5.84
C CYS A 131 7.97 15.33 -5.96
N ILE A 132 7.84 15.99 -4.82
CA ILE A 132 7.87 17.44 -4.65
C ILE A 132 8.99 17.73 -3.66
N THR A 133 9.91 18.61 -4.03
CA THR A 133 11.03 19.07 -3.20
C THR A 133 11.08 20.59 -3.08
N THR A 134 10.06 21.27 -3.63
CA THR A 134 9.89 22.71 -3.55
C THR A 134 8.71 23.02 -2.63
N PRO A 135 8.80 24.02 -1.73
CA PRO A 135 7.70 24.38 -0.85
C PRO A 135 6.43 24.77 -1.59
N GLN A 136 5.30 24.20 -1.17
CA GLN A 136 3.96 24.48 -1.72
C GLN A 136 2.94 24.66 -0.62
N SER A 137 2.08 25.66 -0.79
CA SER A 137 0.96 25.87 0.09
C SER A 137 -0.25 25.07 -0.39
N ILE A 138 -0.87 24.33 0.52
CA ILE A 138 -2.17 23.70 0.31
C ILE A 138 -3.30 24.59 0.87
N GLU A 139 -4.54 24.34 0.43
CA GLU A 139 -5.70 25.09 0.93
C GLU A 139 -5.99 24.70 2.39
N GLY A 140 -6.12 25.69 3.28
CA GLY A 140 -6.38 25.47 4.70
C GLY A 140 -5.56 26.38 5.59
N THR A 141 -5.88 26.37 6.88
CA THR A 141 -5.17 27.16 7.91
C THR A 141 -4.76 26.34 9.12
N GLU A 142 -5.39 25.17 9.32
CA GLU A 142 -5.05 24.21 10.38
C GLU A 142 -4.74 22.85 9.75
N CYS A 143 -3.77 22.84 8.82
CA CYS A 143 -3.43 21.64 8.07
C CYS A 143 -2.79 20.57 8.96
N ARG A 144 -3.20 19.34 8.73
CA ARG A 144 -2.79 18.13 9.40
C ARG A 144 -2.44 17.07 8.36
N MET A 145 -1.72 16.06 8.80
CA MET A 145 -1.38 14.90 7.99
C MET A 145 -1.59 13.62 8.78
N LEU A 146 -2.04 12.56 8.12
CA LEU A 146 -2.32 11.25 8.71
C LEU A 146 -1.14 10.30 8.46
N LYS A 147 -0.49 9.84 9.53
CA LYS A 147 0.44 8.72 9.50
C LYS A 147 -0.35 7.41 9.53
N VAL A 148 -0.23 6.63 8.46
CA VAL A 148 -0.72 5.24 8.37
C VAL A 148 0.46 4.29 8.59
N PRO A 149 0.41 3.41 9.60
CA PRO A 149 1.49 2.47 9.86
C PRO A 149 1.48 1.31 8.87
N PHE A 150 2.61 0.60 8.72
CA PHE A 150 2.74 -0.55 7.83
C PHE A 150 1.94 -1.74 8.33
N ASP A 151 2.08 -2.02 9.62
CA ASP A 151 1.38 -3.05 10.36
C ASP A 151 0.93 -2.50 11.73
N ASN A 152 0.21 -3.31 12.48
CA ASN A 152 -0.18 -3.01 13.87
C ASN A 152 0.73 -3.71 14.89
N ASP A 153 1.83 -4.34 14.46
CA ASP A 153 2.78 -5.00 15.34
C ASP A 153 3.56 -3.94 16.14
N ASP A 154 4.11 -4.31 17.30
CA ASP A 154 4.75 -3.37 18.25
C ASP A 154 3.80 -2.24 18.73
N PHE A 155 2.48 -2.49 18.69
CA PHE A 155 1.43 -1.56 19.10
C PHE A 155 1.47 -0.20 18.38
N VAL A 156 2.00 -0.17 17.15
CA VAL A 156 2.02 1.04 16.31
C VAL A 156 0.57 1.41 15.93
N ARG A 157 0.27 2.70 15.87
CA ARG A 157 -1.09 3.22 15.65
C ARG A 157 -1.13 4.25 14.54
N TYR A 158 -2.29 4.35 13.93
CA TYR A 158 -2.69 5.53 13.17
C TYR A 158 -2.58 6.78 14.05
N HIS A 159 -2.04 7.85 13.49
CA HIS A 159 -1.89 9.11 14.20
C HIS A 159 -1.94 10.26 13.20
N TYR A 160 -2.59 11.36 13.56
CA TYR A 160 -2.52 12.61 12.80
C TYR A 160 -1.74 13.68 13.58
N CYS A 161 -0.88 14.40 12.87
CA CYS A 161 -0.10 15.52 13.41
C CYS A 161 -0.37 16.79 12.61
N ARG A 162 0.12 17.93 13.13
CA ARG A 162 0.15 19.18 12.38
C ARG A 162 1.15 19.05 11.22
N LEU A 163 0.96 19.86 10.19
CA LEU A 163 1.87 19.92 9.05
C LEU A 163 3.17 20.68 9.39
N ASP A 164 3.87 20.31 10.46
CA ASP A 164 5.09 20.97 10.98
C ASP A 164 6.22 19.97 11.31
N THR A 165 6.10 18.74 10.79
CA THR A 165 7.04 17.65 10.99
C THR A 165 7.15 16.79 9.74
N THR A 166 7.90 15.69 9.81
CA THR A 166 7.96 14.67 8.76
C THR A 166 7.22 13.41 9.21
N ILE A 167 6.39 12.86 8.34
CA ILE A 167 5.84 11.52 8.47
C ILE A 167 6.22 10.66 7.28
N LEU A 168 6.34 9.36 7.51
CA LEU A 168 6.30 8.33 6.48
C LEU A 168 5.08 7.47 6.78
N SER A 169 4.17 7.41 5.82
CA SER A 169 3.01 6.51 5.83
C SER A 169 3.22 5.38 4.85
N TYR A 170 2.55 4.25 5.08
CA TYR A 170 2.60 3.09 4.20
C TYR A 170 1.29 2.95 3.46
N GLU A 171 1.40 2.66 2.17
CA GLU A 171 0.32 2.57 1.19
C GLU A 171 -0.45 3.88 0.96
N VAL A 172 -0.84 4.64 1.99
CA VAL A 172 -1.67 5.84 1.86
C VAL A 172 -1.38 6.87 2.95
N THR A 173 -1.57 8.14 2.62
CA THR A 173 -1.69 9.24 3.59
C THR A 173 -2.78 10.21 3.14
N THR A 174 -3.16 11.11 4.05
CA THR A 174 -3.93 12.29 3.69
C THR A 174 -3.33 13.53 4.32
N ILE A 175 -3.40 14.65 3.60
CA ILE A 175 -3.04 15.98 4.07
C ILE A 175 -4.31 16.84 3.98
N PHE A 176 -4.80 17.34 5.10
CA PHE A 176 -6.14 17.93 5.19
C PHE A 176 -6.21 19.10 6.16
N ASP A 177 -7.15 20.02 5.95
CA ASP A 177 -7.43 21.09 6.90
C ASP A 177 -8.34 20.59 8.04
N GLY A 178 -7.92 20.85 9.28
CA GLY A 178 -8.66 20.41 10.46
C GLY A 178 -10.03 21.07 10.66
N ARG A 179 -10.33 22.19 9.98
CA ARG A 179 -11.59 22.92 10.10
C ARG A 179 -12.56 22.59 8.99
N SER A 180 -12.13 22.75 7.73
CA SER A 180 -12.98 22.49 6.57
C SER A 180 -13.09 21.00 6.26
N ARG A 181 -12.13 20.18 6.70
CA ARG A 181 -11.93 18.77 6.34
C ARG A 181 -11.50 18.55 4.89
N ARG A 182 -11.36 19.61 4.11
CA ARG A 182 -10.85 19.51 2.74
C ARG A 182 -9.44 18.94 2.77
N GLY A 183 -9.16 17.98 1.90
CA GLY A 183 -7.87 17.31 1.92
C GLY A 183 -7.53 16.58 0.64
N ILE A 184 -6.25 16.23 0.55
CA ILE A 184 -5.66 15.47 -0.54
C ILE A 184 -5.30 14.09 0.01
N VAL A 185 -5.77 13.04 -0.63
CA VAL A 185 -5.40 11.65 -0.37
C VAL A 185 -4.38 11.24 -1.43
N VAL A 186 -3.28 10.62 -1.00
CA VAL A 186 -2.25 10.07 -1.88
C VAL A 186 -1.97 8.65 -1.43
N GLY A 187 -2.13 7.66 -2.31
CA GLY A 187 -1.84 6.27 -1.96
C GLY A 187 -1.74 5.30 -3.12
N SER A 188 -1.03 4.19 -2.94
CA SER A 188 -0.87 3.09 -3.91
C SER A 188 -2.10 2.20 -3.94
N VAL A 189 -2.57 1.86 -5.14
CA VAL A 189 -3.75 0.99 -5.34
C VAL A 189 -3.38 -0.41 -5.86
N GLU A 190 -2.09 -0.70 -6.00
CA GLU A 190 -1.55 -2.00 -6.45
C GLU A 190 -0.51 -2.48 -5.43
N HIS A 191 -0.61 -3.74 -4.97
CA HIS A 191 0.15 -4.24 -3.81
C HIS A 191 0.91 -5.57 -4.07
N ASP A 192 0.93 -6.06 -5.32
CA ASP A 192 1.49 -7.38 -5.64
C ASP A 192 3.02 -7.46 -5.52
N HIS A 193 3.70 -6.41 -5.97
CA HIS A 193 5.16 -6.41 -6.15
C HIS A 193 5.90 -5.42 -5.25
N TRP A 194 5.20 -4.40 -4.77
CA TRP A 194 5.80 -3.26 -4.12
C TRP A 194 5.20 -3.08 -2.73
N LYS A 195 6.07 -2.80 -1.76
CA LYS A 195 5.67 -1.98 -0.61
C LYS A 195 5.77 -0.52 -1.01
N SER A 196 4.75 0.26 -0.69
CA SER A 196 4.70 1.66 -1.09
C SER A 196 4.71 2.59 0.11
N GLY A 197 5.44 3.70 -0.03
CA GLY A 197 5.58 4.73 0.99
C GLY A 197 5.07 6.08 0.51
N VAL A 198 4.48 6.85 1.41
CA VAL A 198 4.18 8.26 1.21
C VAL A 198 4.82 9.08 2.32
N GLU A 199 5.89 9.80 1.97
CA GLU A 199 6.62 10.68 2.86
C GLU A 199 6.12 12.12 2.69
N VAL A 200 5.79 12.78 3.80
CA VAL A 200 5.33 14.17 3.83
C VAL A 200 6.17 14.93 4.84
N THR A 201 6.75 16.06 4.44
CA THR A 201 7.40 17.03 5.32
C THR A 201 6.65 18.35 5.26
N GLY A 202 6.16 18.79 6.42
CA GLY A 202 5.52 20.09 6.61
C GLY A 202 6.43 21.10 7.30
N GLU A 203 6.25 22.39 6.99
CA GLU A 203 6.99 23.52 7.60
C GLU A 203 6.15 24.36 8.58
N GLY A 204 4.91 23.95 8.81
CA GLY A 204 3.91 24.65 9.61
C GLY A 204 2.86 25.33 8.74
N GLY A 205 1.74 25.68 9.39
CA GLY A 205 0.60 26.29 8.71
C GLY A 205 0.00 25.37 7.67
N ASN A 206 0.19 25.71 6.40
CA ASN A 206 -0.32 24.99 5.24
C ASN A 206 0.78 24.67 4.21
N THR A 207 2.05 24.67 4.61
CA THR A 207 3.19 24.48 3.69
C THR A 207 3.74 23.06 3.76
N ILE A 208 3.77 22.38 2.62
CA ILE A 208 4.48 21.14 2.39
C ILE A 208 5.82 21.50 1.72
N SER A 209 6.95 21.13 2.33
CA SER A 209 8.27 21.27 1.68
C SER A 209 8.69 20.03 0.92
N ARG A 210 8.12 18.87 1.28
CA ARG A 210 8.37 17.62 0.59
C ARG A 210 7.14 16.70 0.59
N LEU A 211 6.85 16.12 -0.57
CA LEU A 211 5.90 15.03 -0.73
C LEU A 211 6.54 13.99 -1.67
N LYS A 212 6.73 12.75 -1.21
CA LYS A 212 7.16 11.64 -2.07
C LYS A 212 6.19 10.48 -1.94
N ALA A 213 5.55 10.08 -3.04
CA ALA A 213 4.81 8.83 -3.14
C ALA A 213 5.62 7.87 -4.02
N TYR A 214 6.06 6.75 -3.45
CA TYR A 214 7.06 5.90 -4.08
C TYR A 214 6.87 4.42 -3.77
N SER A 215 7.30 3.60 -4.73
CA SER A 215 7.39 2.15 -4.60
C SER A 215 8.77 1.75 -4.10
N GLY A 216 8.84 0.70 -3.30
CA GLY A 216 10.10 0.17 -2.77
C GLY A 216 10.46 0.67 -1.38
N VAL A 217 9.46 1.03 -0.57
CA VAL A 217 9.73 1.40 0.83
C VAL A 217 10.28 0.19 1.60
N SER A 218 11.37 0.43 2.31
CA SER A 218 11.98 -0.51 3.26
C SER A 218 12.55 0.30 4.41
N THR A 219 12.01 0.06 5.60
CA THR A 219 12.40 0.73 6.85
C THR A 219 12.34 -0.27 8.00
N LYS A 220 12.73 0.19 9.20
CA LYS A 220 12.52 -0.59 10.42
C LYS A 220 11.02 -0.88 10.69
N GLU A 221 10.13 0.03 10.31
CA GLU A 221 8.69 -0.12 10.52
C GLU A 221 8.05 -1.12 9.54
N THR A 222 8.66 -1.36 8.37
CA THR A 222 8.26 -2.47 7.46
C THR A 222 8.93 -3.80 7.83
N ARG A 223 9.63 -3.84 8.98
CA ARG A 223 10.35 -4.99 9.53
C ARG A 223 11.48 -5.51 8.65
N ASP A 224 11.92 -4.70 7.69
CA ASP A 224 12.99 -5.05 6.78
C ASP A 224 14.37 -4.79 7.39
N VAL A 225 15.31 -5.65 7.01
CA VAL A 225 16.74 -5.53 7.34
C VAL A 225 17.63 -5.30 6.11
N LEU A 226 17.03 -5.35 4.92
CA LEU A 226 17.65 -5.07 3.62
C LEU A 226 16.77 -4.07 2.86
N PRO A 227 17.32 -3.33 1.87
CA PRO A 227 16.49 -2.59 0.93
C PRO A 227 15.43 -3.47 0.28
N HIS A 228 14.38 -2.84 -0.26
CA HIS A 228 13.36 -3.57 -1.03
C HIS A 228 14.02 -4.37 -2.16
N GLY A 229 13.48 -5.55 -2.46
CA GLY A 229 13.94 -6.37 -3.58
C GLY A 229 13.75 -5.62 -4.91
N SER A 230 14.65 -5.85 -5.87
CA SER A 230 14.54 -5.22 -7.19
C SER A 230 13.61 -6.01 -8.10
N LEU A 231 12.75 -5.31 -8.83
CA LEU A 231 12.10 -5.85 -10.02
C LEU A 231 13.07 -5.76 -11.20
N VAL A 232 13.08 -6.79 -12.04
CA VAL A 232 14.03 -6.96 -13.13
C VAL A 232 13.30 -7.10 -14.46
N GLY A 233 13.79 -6.41 -15.49
CA GLY A 233 13.29 -6.54 -16.86
C GLY A 233 13.63 -5.34 -17.72
N ASN A 234 13.21 -5.36 -18.99
CA ASN A 234 13.39 -4.24 -19.91
C ASN A 234 12.36 -3.10 -19.70
N ARG A 235 11.34 -3.37 -18.87
CA ARG A 235 10.30 -2.42 -18.49
C ARG A 235 9.93 -2.65 -17.03
N VAL A 236 10.19 -1.66 -16.17
CA VAL A 236 9.93 -1.76 -14.72
C VAL A 236 9.03 -0.60 -14.32
N SER A 237 7.88 -0.90 -13.71
CA SER A 237 6.87 0.10 -13.33
C SER A 237 6.71 0.19 -11.82
N SER A 238 6.45 1.38 -11.30
CA SER A 238 5.99 1.59 -9.94
C SER A 238 4.60 0.96 -9.74
N ALA A 239 4.17 0.83 -8.49
CA ALA A 239 2.74 0.72 -8.20
C ALA A 239 1.99 1.92 -8.80
N MET A 240 0.71 1.72 -9.11
CA MET A 240 -0.20 2.83 -9.43
C MET A 240 -0.52 3.62 -8.17
N PHE A 241 -0.39 4.93 -8.21
CA PHE A 241 -0.79 5.83 -7.13
C PHE A 241 -2.04 6.62 -7.51
N LEU A 242 -2.95 6.73 -6.56
CA LEU A 242 -4.12 7.59 -6.58
C LEU A 242 -3.81 8.91 -5.89
N ILE A 243 -4.26 10.01 -6.51
CA ILE A 243 -4.34 11.33 -5.93
C ILE A 243 -5.80 11.76 -6.04
N ALA A 244 -6.44 12.03 -4.91
CA ALA A 244 -7.81 12.52 -4.85
C ALA A 244 -7.88 13.74 -3.96
N GLU A 245 -8.59 14.77 -4.41
CA GLU A 245 -8.90 15.93 -3.60
C GLU A 245 -10.41 15.98 -3.36
N ASN A 246 -10.79 16.16 -2.10
CA ASN A 246 -12.17 16.12 -1.67
C ASN A 246 -12.44 17.20 -0.62
N ASP A 247 -13.67 17.74 -0.62
CA ASP A 247 -14.17 18.66 0.40
C ASP A 247 -14.14 18.03 1.80
N ASP A 248 -14.23 16.71 1.90
CA ASP A 248 -13.98 15.93 3.11
C ASP A 248 -12.97 14.81 2.81
N TRP A 249 -11.81 14.83 3.46
CA TRP A 249 -10.73 13.87 3.24
C TRP A 249 -11.17 12.41 3.47
N ARG A 250 -12.22 12.19 4.26
CA ARG A 250 -12.76 10.85 4.52
C ARG A 250 -13.39 10.25 3.27
N ASP A 251 -14.06 11.06 2.46
CA ASP A 251 -14.62 10.62 1.17
C ASP A 251 -13.48 10.26 0.20
N GLY A 252 -12.36 10.99 0.26
CA GLY A 252 -11.14 10.62 -0.47
C GLY A 252 -10.54 9.28 -0.02
N MET A 253 -10.61 8.95 1.26
CA MET A 253 -10.16 7.64 1.77
C MET A 253 -11.11 6.51 1.35
N GLU A 254 -12.42 6.75 1.30
CA GLU A 254 -13.40 5.80 0.74
C GLU A 254 -13.20 5.59 -0.76
N LEU A 255 -12.85 6.65 -1.49
CA LEU A 255 -12.49 6.57 -2.91
C LEU A 255 -11.20 5.76 -3.11
N PHE A 256 -10.19 5.97 -2.27
CA PHE A 256 -8.98 5.15 -2.25
C PHE A 256 -9.29 3.67 -1.99
N ALA A 257 -10.10 3.36 -0.97
CA ALA A 257 -10.53 2.00 -0.68
C ALA A 257 -11.28 1.35 -1.86
N SER A 258 -12.15 2.11 -2.52
CA SER A 258 -12.88 1.66 -3.72
C SER A 258 -11.93 1.39 -4.90
N ALA A 259 -10.87 2.19 -5.05
CA ALA A 259 -9.86 1.99 -6.09
C ALA A 259 -9.00 0.74 -5.82
N CYS A 260 -8.64 0.49 -4.55
CA CYS A 260 -7.98 -0.76 -4.15
C CYS A 260 -8.88 -1.98 -4.43
N ASP A 261 -10.18 -1.93 -4.08
CA ASP A 261 -11.12 -3.02 -4.36
C ASP A 261 -11.30 -3.26 -5.87
N ALA A 262 -11.28 -2.19 -6.69
CA ALA A 262 -11.33 -2.35 -8.15
C ALA A 262 -10.09 -3.07 -8.72
N LYS A 263 -8.93 -2.96 -8.05
CA LYS A 263 -7.67 -3.61 -8.46
C LYS A 263 -7.55 -5.03 -7.93
N GLN A 264 -7.90 -5.22 -6.67
CA GLN A 264 -7.90 -6.52 -6.00
C GLN A 264 -9.22 -6.70 -5.25
N PRO A 265 -10.28 -7.18 -5.95
CA PRO A 265 -11.60 -7.28 -5.36
C PRO A 265 -11.60 -8.15 -4.12
N GLY A 266 -12.26 -7.65 -3.07
CA GLY A 266 -12.52 -8.39 -1.85
C GLY A 266 -13.26 -9.70 -2.12
N ARG A 267 -13.25 -10.59 -1.12
CA ARG A 267 -13.94 -11.88 -1.22
C ARG A 267 -15.45 -11.66 -1.33
N LYS A 268 -15.99 -11.85 -2.53
CA LYS A 268 -17.44 -11.77 -2.82
C LYS A 268 -18.28 -12.83 -2.10
N THR A 269 -17.66 -13.80 -1.43
CA THR A 269 -18.37 -14.84 -0.68
C THR A 269 -18.90 -14.34 0.67
N TRP A 270 -18.33 -13.27 1.23
CA TRP A 270 -18.85 -12.64 2.44
C TRP A 270 -19.97 -11.67 2.09
N GLN A 271 -21.16 -11.91 2.65
CA GLN A 271 -22.37 -11.14 2.37
C GLN A 271 -22.91 -10.42 3.63
N GLY A 272 -22.17 -10.49 4.75
CA GLY A 272 -22.51 -9.76 5.98
C GLY A 272 -21.75 -8.44 6.08
N GLY A 273 -22.16 -7.59 7.02
CA GLY A 273 -21.43 -6.38 7.37
C GLY A 273 -20.10 -6.65 8.08
N THR A 274 -19.46 -5.57 8.54
CA THR A 274 -18.21 -5.63 9.30
C THR A 274 -18.35 -6.56 10.51
N PRO A 275 -17.49 -7.58 10.65
CA PRO A 275 -17.54 -8.45 11.80
C PRO A 275 -17.23 -7.71 13.11
N ILE A 276 -18.02 -7.97 14.14
CA ILE A 276 -17.82 -7.46 15.50
C ILE A 276 -17.66 -8.66 16.43
N GLY A 277 -16.72 -8.59 17.37
CA GLY A 277 -16.39 -9.78 18.13
C GLY A 277 -15.33 -9.60 19.20
N TRP A 278 -14.91 -10.74 19.74
CA TRP A 278 -13.84 -10.87 20.70
C TRP A 278 -12.63 -11.55 20.08
N GLN A 279 -11.43 -11.17 20.55
CA GLN A 279 -10.17 -11.84 20.22
C GLN A 279 -9.48 -12.23 21.53
N SER A 280 -9.02 -13.49 21.64
CA SER A 280 -8.56 -14.03 22.94
C SER A 280 -7.18 -13.55 23.40
N TRP A 281 -6.24 -13.24 22.49
CA TRP A 281 -4.88 -12.79 22.83
C TRP A 281 -4.85 -11.52 23.66
N GLY A 282 -5.62 -10.50 23.30
CA GLY A 282 -5.51 -9.15 23.89
C GLY A 282 -5.72 -9.10 25.41
N VAL A 283 -6.31 -10.13 26.01
CA VAL A 283 -6.52 -10.24 27.46
C VAL A 283 -6.01 -11.56 28.02
N MET A 284 -6.32 -12.69 27.35
CA MET A 284 -6.03 -14.01 27.90
C MET A 284 -4.60 -14.44 27.61
N ALA A 285 -4.06 -14.06 26.45
CA ALA A 285 -2.74 -14.49 25.98
C ALA A 285 -2.49 -15.98 26.28
N GLU A 286 -1.39 -16.31 26.95
CA GLU A 286 -1.00 -17.68 27.33
C GLU A 286 -1.96 -18.38 28.31
N LYS A 287 -2.89 -17.66 28.94
CA LYS A 287 -3.82 -18.17 29.96
C LYS A 287 -5.17 -18.62 29.38
N ASN A 288 -5.30 -18.64 28.06
CA ASN A 288 -6.56 -19.02 27.42
C ASN A 288 -6.93 -20.48 27.72
N ASN A 289 -8.22 -20.77 27.80
CA ASN A 289 -8.77 -22.11 27.96
C ASN A 289 -10.26 -22.15 27.61
N ILE A 290 -10.78 -23.37 27.39
CA ILE A 290 -12.15 -23.59 26.93
C ILE A 290 -13.23 -22.98 27.82
N TYR A 291 -13.04 -22.97 29.15
CA TYR A 291 -14.05 -22.44 30.07
C TYR A 291 -14.20 -20.93 29.91
N VAL A 292 -13.09 -20.23 29.68
CA VAL A 292 -13.11 -18.78 29.43
C VAL A 292 -13.75 -18.49 28.09
N ASP A 293 -13.36 -19.21 27.03
CA ASP A 293 -13.90 -18.98 25.69
C ASP A 293 -15.43 -19.16 25.65
N VAL A 294 -15.95 -20.19 26.32
CA VAL A 294 -17.38 -20.45 26.47
C VAL A 294 -18.07 -19.35 27.28
N ALA A 295 -17.48 -18.94 28.40
CA ALA A 295 -18.04 -17.88 29.23
C ALA A 295 -18.09 -16.53 28.50
N VAL A 296 -17.07 -16.22 27.70
CA VAL A 296 -17.04 -15.02 26.86
C VAL A 296 -18.06 -15.10 25.75
N ALA A 297 -18.15 -16.23 25.04
CA ALA A 297 -19.18 -16.46 24.02
C ALA A 297 -20.60 -16.22 24.60
N ASP A 298 -20.88 -16.82 25.76
CA ASP A 298 -22.12 -16.64 26.52
C ASP A 298 -22.37 -15.18 26.88
N PHE A 299 -21.36 -14.48 27.42
CA PHE A 299 -21.49 -13.08 27.78
C PHE A 299 -21.80 -12.20 26.57
N TYR A 300 -21.14 -12.47 25.44
CA TYR A 300 -21.38 -11.76 24.19
C TYR A 300 -22.81 -11.97 23.70
N ALA A 301 -23.29 -13.22 23.64
CA ALA A 301 -24.63 -13.52 23.14
C ALA A 301 -25.75 -13.08 24.09
N LYS A 302 -25.59 -13.35 25.38
CA LYS A 302 -26.65 -13.19 26.40
C LYS A 302 -26.67 -11.79 27.02
N THR A 303 -25.55 -11.05 26.97
CA THR A 303 -25.44 -9.72 27.56
C THR A 303 -25.15 -8.65 26.52
N LEU A 304 -23.99 -8.70 25.84
CA LEU A 304 -23.55 -7.61 24.98
C LEU A 304 -24.43 -7.43 23.74
N ARG A 305 -24.90 -8.52 23.14
CA ARG A 305 -25.84 -8.47 22.02
C ARG A 305 -27.15 -7.76 22.39
N GLN A 306 -27.63 -7.94 23.62
CA GLN A 306 -28.88 -7.34 24.10
C GLN A 306 -28.80 -5.81 24.17
N VAL A 307 -27.59 -5.26 24.27
CA VAL A 307 -27.33 -3.81 24.24
C VAL A 307 -26.79 -3.32 22.90
N GLY A 308 -26.92 -4.14 21.84
CA GLY A 308 -26.57 -3.77 20.47
C GLY A 308 -25.12 -4.02 20.06
N PHE A 309 -24.32 -4.71 20.87
CA PHE A 309 -22.95 -5.06 20.51
C PHE A 309 -22.89 -6.29 19.60
N ALA A 310 -23.32 -6.12 18.35
CA ALA A 310 -23.24 -7.14 17.31
C ALA A 310 -23.12 -6.49 15.94
N GLY A 311 -22.56 -7.23 14.98
CA GLY A 311 -22.54 -6.82 13.58
C GLY A 311 -23.91 -6.95 12.93
N GLU A 312 -23.94 -6.78 11.61
CA GLU A 312 -25.14 -6.98 10.81
C GLU A 312 -25.78 -8.36 11.08
N ASN A 313 -27.11 -8.43 11.07
CA ASN A 313 -27.89 -9.64 11.39
C ASN A 313 -27.62 -10.23 12.79
N ASN A 314 -27.20 -9.39 13.75
CA ASN A 314 -26.82 -9.77 15.12
C ASN A 314 -25.62 -10.73 15.21
N LEU A 315 -24.79 -10.80 14.17
CA LEU A 315 -23.64 -11.68 14.14
C LEU A 315 -22.55 -11.20 15.10
N GLN A 316 -21.99 -12.14 15.87
CA GLN A 316 -20.78 -11.91 16.67
C GLN A 316 -19.73 -12.97 16.33
N ILE A 317 -18.47 -12.55 16.28
CA ILE A 317 -17.32 -13.45 16.08
C ILE A 317 -16.58 -13.68 17.40
N ILE A 318 -16.28 -14.94 17.68
CA ILE A 318 -15.41 -15.36 18.79
C ILE A 318 -14.10 -15.87 18.16
N SER A 319 -13.10 -14.99 18.10
CA SER A 319 -11.80 -15.27 17.47
C SER A 319 -10.79 -15.76 18.51
N ILE A 320 -10.38 -17.02 18.37
CA ILE A 320 -9.40 -17.62 19.27
C ILE A 320 -8.00 -17.50 18.66
N ASP A 321 -7.03 -17.03 19.42
CA ASP A 321 -5.65 -16.87 18.95
C ASP A 321 -4.96 -18.20 18.60
N ALA A 322 -3.74 -18.18 18.05
CA ALA A 322 -2.98 -19.39 17.73
C ALA A 322 -2.51 -20.11 19.00
N TRP A 323 -2.25 -19.36 20.09
CA TRP A 323 -1.86 -19.93 21.38
C TRP A 323 -3.09 -20.23 22.26
N ASP A 324 -3.96 -21.11 21.76
CA ASP A 324 -5.30 -21.30 22.32
C ASP A 324 -5.39 -22.25 23.53
N ASN A 325 -4.39 -23.11 23.73
CA ASN A 325 -4.41 -24.22 24.71
C ASN A 325 -5.62 -25.16 24.56
N LEU A 326 -6.21 -25.24 23.38
CA LEU A 326 -7.40 -26.05 23.10
C LEU A 326 -7.03 -27.33 22.34
N SER A 327 -7.62 -28.45 22.76
CA SER A 327 -7.64 -29.68 21.96
C SER A 327 -8.61 -29.54 20.78
N ASP A 328 -8.51 -30.44 19.80
CA ASP A 328 -9.47 -30.47 18.69
C ASP A 328 -10.91 -30.71 19.17
N GLU A 329 -11.08 -31.44 20.27
CA GLU A 329 -12.39 -31.65 20.90
C GLU A 329 -12.92 -30.34 21.50
N HIS A 330 -12.10 -29.59 22.23
CA HIS A 330 -12.48 -28.27 22.74
C HIS A 330 -12.85 -27.31 21.61
N LYS A 331 -12.11 -27.32 20.48
CA LYS A 331 -12.41 -26.49 19.30
C LYS A 331 -13.76 -26.85 18.68
N ARG A 332 -14.03 -28.14 18.50
CA ARG A 332 -15.34 -28.63 18.01
C ARG A 332 -16.48 -28.24 18.95
N TYR A 333 -16.28 -28.39 20.25
CA TYR A 333 -17.26 -28.01 21.26
C TYR A 333 -17.55 -26.50 21.22
N LEU A 334 -16.51 -25.66 21.27
CA LEU A 334 -16.66 -24.20 21.21
C LEU A 334 -17.38 -23.74 19.94
N THR A 335 -17.03 -24.34 18.80
CA THR A 335 -17.65 -24.01 17.51
C THR A 335 -19.15 -24.33 17.52
N SER A 336 -19.51 -25.49 18.07
CA SER A 336 -20.92 -25.91 18.21
C SER A 336 -21.68 -25.00 19.16
N HIS A 337 -21.09 -24.69 20.32
CA HIS A 337 -21.66 -23.78 21.33
C HIS A 337 -21.91 -22.37 20.77
N CYS A 338 -20.95 -21.82 20.03
CA CYS A 338 -21.10 -20.53 19.35
C CYS A 338 -22.23 -20.59 18.30
N ALA A 339 -22.26 -21.64 17.49
CA ALA A 339 -23.27 -21.80 16.44
C ALA A 339 -24.71 -21.88 16.99
N GLU A 340 -24.91 -22.60 18.11
CA GLU A 340 -26.20 -22.68 18.81
C GLU A 340 -26.71 -21.30 19.28
N GLN A 341 -25.80 -20.35 19.48
CA GLN A 341 -26.10 -18.97 19.88
C GLN A 341 -26.08 -17.97 18.72
N GLY A 342 -26.00 -18.45 17.47
CA GLY A 342 -25.91 -17.59 16.28
C GLY A 342 -24.60 -16.79 16.19
N GLN A 343 -23.52 -17.29 16.80
CA GLN A 343 -22.17 -16.74 16.70
C GLN A 343 -21.31 -17.57 15.73
N ILE A 344 -20.20 -17.00 15.27
CA ILE A 344 -19.16 -17.72 14.52
C ILE A 344 -17.91 -17.79 15.39
N ALA A 345 -17.37 -19.00 15.59
CA ALA A 345 -16.05 -19.19 16.17
C ALA A 345 -14.99 -19.29 15.06
N GLY A 346 -13.83 -18.66 15.26
CA GLY A 346 -12.69 -18.70 14.36
C GLY A 346 -11.39 -18.89 15.11
N THR A 347 -10.32 -19.28 14.40
CA THR A 347 -8.98 -19.41 14.98
C THR A 347 -7.95 -18.64 14.16
N TYR A 348 -7.00 -18.02 14.83
CA TYR A 348 -5.84 -17.36 14.24
C TYR A 348 -4.82 -18.40 13.76
N ARG A 349 -4.20 -18.12 12.62
CA ARG A 349 -3.15 -18.95 12.02
C ARG A 349 -2.09 -18.04 11.43
N SER A 350 -0.83 -18.43 11.62
CA SER A 350 0.35 -17.73 11.12
C SER A 350 1.12 -18.66 10.17
N PRO A 351 0.65 -18.85 8.91
CA PRO A 351 1.22 -19.85 8.00
C PRO A 351 2.69 -19.57 7.63
N PHE A 352 3.13 -18.32 7.78
CA PHE A 352 4.50 -17.91 7.45
C PHE A 352 5.39 -17.71 8.68
N SER A 353 4.93 -18.14 9.85
CA SER A 353 5.70 -18.07 11.10
C SER A 353 6.05 -19.47 11.58
N LEU A 354 7.34 -19.78 11.61
CA LEU A 354 7.85 -21.02 12.20
C LEU A 354 8.20 -20.76 13.67
N TRP A 355 7.28 -21.18 14.56
CA TRP A 355 7.39 -21.03 16.02
C TRP A 355 8.37 -22.04 16.64
N TRP A 356 9.60 -22.03 16.15
CA TRP A 356 10.74 -22.77 16.70
C TRP A 356 11.61 -21.82 17.53
N GLY A 357 12.14 -22.33 18.63
CA GLY A 357 13.08 -21.61 19.47
C GLY A 357 14.41 -21.35 18.75
N GLU A 358 15.16 -20.35 19.21
CA GLU A 358 16.45 -19.97 18.61
C GLU A 358 17.48 -21.10 18.55
N LYS A 359 17.40 -22.01 19.52
CA LYS A 359 18.31 -23.16 19.65
C LYS A 359 17.83 -24.38 18.87
N ASP A 360 16.65 -24.31 18.26
CA ASP A 360 16.16 -25.41 17.45
C ASP A 360 17.04 -25.58 16.22
N ASN A 361 17.35 -26.84 15.92
CA ASN A 361 18.23 -27.18 14.82
C ASN A 361 17.47 -27.03 13.48
N LEU A 362 17.72 -25.91 12.78
CA LEU A 362 17.12 -25.64 11.46
C LEU A 362 17.56 -26.63 10.37
N GLU A 363 18.60 -27.43 10.59
CA GLU A 363 18.98 -28.52 9.68
C GLU A 363 17.98 -29.71 9.74
N ARG A 364 17.03 -29.70 10.68
CA ARG A 364 15.92 -30.66 10.70
C ARG A 364 14.94 -30.38 9.57
N LYS A 365 14.23 -31.41 9.12
CA LYS A 365 13.12 -31.27 8.16
C LYS A 365 12.05 -30.33 8.72
N LEU A 366 11.49 -29.48 7.87
CA LEU A 366 10.52 -28.44 8.26
C LEU A 366 9.30 -29.05 9.00
N PHE A 367 8.81 -30.17 8.50
CA PHE A 367 7.80 -31.01 9.13
C PHE A 367 8.02 -32.48 8.74
N GLU A 368 7.31 -33.40 9.38
CA GLU A 368 7.42 -34.83 9.10
C GLU A 368 7.07 -35.15 7.63
N GLY A 369 7.94 -35.86 6.93
CA GLY A 369 7.77 -36.16 5.50
C GLY A 369 8.23 -35.05 4.55
N CYS A 370 8.63 -33.87 5.05
CA CYS A 370 9.18 -32.82 4.20
C CYS A 370 10.56 -33.20 3.65
N GLN A 371 10.80 -32.92 2.37
CA GLN A 371 12.09 -33.15 1.73
C GLN A 371 13.12 -32.06 2.07
N TYR A 372 12.66 -30.90 2.54
CA TYR A 372 13.49 -29.73 2.80
C TYR A 372 13.71 -29.53 4.30
N THR A 373 14.87 -29.02 4.65
CA THR A 373 15.21 -28.55 6.00
C THR A 373 14.47 -27.24 6.30
N ALA A 374 14.27 -26.93 7.58
CA ALA A 374 13.71 -25.65 7.98
C ALA A 374 14.62 -24.49 7.52
N LYS A 375 15.94 -24.69 7.53
CA LYS A 375 16.93 -23.71 7.06
C LYS A 375 16.74 -23.33 5.59
N GLU A 376 16.39 -24.28 4.73
CA GLU A 376 16.09 -24.03 3.31
C GLU A 376 14.77 -23.27 3.11
N CYS A 377 13.88 -23.31 4.12
CA CYS A 377 12.53 -22.76 4.02
C CYS A 377 12.36 -21.41 4.74
N VAL A 378 13.35 -20.93 5.49
CA VAL A 378 13.28 -19.64 6.21
C VAL A 378 13.98 -18.54 5.42
N LEU A 379 13.43 -17.33 5.47
CA LEU A 379 14.06 -16.15 4.91
C LEU A 379 15.40 -15.88 5.60
N THR A 380 16.38 -15.42 4.82
CA THR A 380 17.69 -15.04 5.33
C THR A 380 18.05 -13.62 4.91
N ALA A 381 18.83 -12.94 5.75
CA ALA A 381 19.46 -11.67 5.43
C ALA A 381 20.90 -11.69 5.95
N ASN A 382 21.85 -11.31 5.11
CA ASN A 382 23.28 -11.36 5.42
C ASN A 382 23.68 -12.75 5.94
N ASP A 383 23.24 -13.79 5.23
CA ASP A 383 23.46 -15.21 5.53
C ASP A 383 22.94 -15.71 6.89
N LYS A 384 22.03 -14.95 7.52
CA LYS A 384 21.41 -15.31 8.80
C LYS A 384 19.90 -15.46 8.66
N PRO A 385 19.29 -16.51 9.26
CA PRO A 385 17.84 -16.63 9.34
C PRO A 385 17.20 -15.40 9.98
N ILE A 386 16.12 -14.91 9.38
CA ILE A 386 15.36 -13.78 9.90
C ILE A 386 14.39 -14.31 10.96
N ARG A 387 14.36 -13.61 12.10
CA ARG A 387 13.38 -13.82 13.16
C ARG A 387 12.64 -12.54 13.46
N TYR A 388 11.35 -12.65 13.69
CA TYR A 388 10.49 -11.56 14.12
C TYR A 388 9.48 -12.09 15.13
N ASP A 389 9.24 -11.32 16.19
CA ASP A 389 8.33 -11.65 17.28
C ASP A 389 8.45 -13.10 17.81
N GLY A 390 9.69 -13.57 17.97
CA GLY A 390 9.99 -14.91 18.50
C GLY A 390 9.97 -16.06 17.47
N ALA A 391 9.40 -15.87 16.28
CA ALA A 391 9.33 -16.88 15.23
C ALA A 391 10.40 -16.70 14.15
N PHE A 392 10.76 -17.77 13.45
CA PHE A 392 11.47 -17.66 12.16
C PHE A 392 10.48 -17.31 11.04
N CYS A 393 10.88 -16.42 10.15
CA CYS A 393 10.06 -16.02 9.00
C CYS A 393 10.22 -17.05 7.89
N LEU A 394 9.16 -17.78 7.54
CA LEU A 394 9.17 -18.72 6.42
C LEU A 394 9.13 -17.96 5.08
N ASP A 395 9.80 -18.51 4.08
CA ASP A 395 9.77 -18.00 2.71
C ASP A 395 8.49 -18.47 1.99
N PRO A 396 7.50 -17.59 1.75
CA PRO A 396 6.24 -17.97 1.09
C PRO A 396 6.43 -18.37 -0.38
N THR A 397 7.61 -18.09 -0.97
CA THR A 397 7.92 -18.50 -2.35
C THR A 397 8.42 -19.94 -2.43
N HIS A 398 8.95 -20.49 -1.32
CA HIS A 398 9.52 -21.81 -1.25
C HIS A 398 8.43 -22.90 -1.37
N PRO A 399 8.61 -23.95 -2.19
CA PRO A 399 7.58 -24.96 -2.47
C PRO A 399 7.14 -25.78 -1.25
N ALA A 400 7.97 -25.86 -0.21
CA ALA A 400 7.62 -26.54 1.04
C ALA A 400 6.71 -25.72 1.97
N VAL A 401 6.59 -24.41 1.74
CA VAL A 401 5.81 -23.48 2.57
C VAL A 401 4.41 -23.25 1.99
N LYS A 402 4.26 -23.41 0.67
CA LYS A 402 2.99 -23.40 -0.05
C LYS A 402 2.21 -24.69 0.20
#